data_AF-A0A9W8U5M1-F1
#
_entry.id   AF-A0A9W8U5M1-F1
#
_cell.length_a   1.000
_cell.length_b   1.000
_cell.length_c   1.000
_cell.angle_alpha   90.00
_cell.angle_beta   90.00
_cell.angle_gamma   90.00
#
_symmetry.space_group_name_H-M   'P 1'
#
loop_
_entity.id
_entity.type
_entity.pdbx_description
1 polymer ?
#
loop_
_entity_poly.entity_id
_entity_poly.type
_entity_poly.pdbx_seq_one_letter_code
_entity_poly.pdbx_strand_id
1 'polypeptide(L)'
;MTCVSGYDIIKKLVPTGLKVTTKQVDLCETVRKVLGQPQGDTFIKSSDAICKCFPRLEQLNTTAQFKSLSQGIMSSSNGKVADEILSLNTCLQNGGFDLQDNWNEVKGSIQSGPDFSTSQVFDMDESTYPKLIADIKSCQQGVCDSALITENIKNVFRASGEADGSLKGTLYRWQAMLSSIKTDSTDLNQLLPKLMSFVDSAQVHFEEINDMCTELDSCKGAHVSEFLQKVESNIAATKYLGTLRFTSTLASTLDNILKRVQEALGLPRYLEDDAAVALFKSNKIKTTKDLFQLLPKIKTLQPISKDIRTRLVPIQEFLPNNQTFAISTYTEQQQLLSIPFQDIEQELGENQELIDKLSTLRELVSNINDQFLFGRLISHLGSLMGQFSGLSETVRKFTIETKIVNYKAWSKLPATAMPCSRQKSKTYKDSGFKEVFLYPEYFKCMVDEAIASFPDRQMGFVRIT
;
A
#
# COMPACT_ATOMS: atom_id res chain seq x y z
N MET A 1 -1.05 -13.01 43.99
CA MET A 1 -1.26 -12.22 45.23
C MET A 1 -2.74 -12.27 45.59
N THR A 2 -3.07 -12.37 46.87
CA THR A 2 -4.48 -12.37 47.32
C THR A 2 -4.72 -11.10 48.12
N CYS A 3 -5.45 -10.14 47.55
CA CYS A 3 -5.84 -8.94 48.28
C CYS A 3 -7.11 -9.18 49.10
N VAL A 4 -7.13 -8.68 50.33
CA VAL A 4 -8.27 -8.83 51.25
C VAL A 4 -9.22 -7.64 51.06
N SER A 5 -10.51 -7.90 50.84
CA SER A 5 -11.51 -6.85 50.67
C SER A 5 -12.03 -6.35 52.02
N GLY A 6 -11.73 -5.10 52.38
CA GLY A 6 -12.38 -4.42 53.49
C GLY A 6 -12.22 -5.12 54.86
N TYR A 7 -12.83 -4.54 55.88
CA TYR A 7 -12.63 -4.94 57.28
C TYR A 7 -13.06 -6.39 57.56
N ASP A 8 -12.18 -7.19 58.16
CA ASP A 8 -12.52 -8.50 58.73
C ASP A 8 -13.13 -8.34 60.13
N ILE A 9 -14.40 -8.72 60.28
CA ILE A 9 -15.06 -8.78 61.60
C ILE A 9 -15.13 -10.24 62.06
N ILE A 10 -14.31 -10.60 63.06
CA ILE A 10 -14.33 -11.92 63.68
C ILE A 10 -15.11 -11.85 64.99
N LYS A 11 -16.20 -12.61 65.11
CA LYS A 11 -16.97 -12.76 66.36
C LYS A 11 -16.52 -14.05 67.07
N LYS A 12 -16.15 -13.97 68.36
CA LYS A 12 -15.84 -15.13 69.21
C LYS A 12 -16.65 -15.05 70.52
N LEU A 13 -17.17 -16.20 70.96
CA LEU A 13 -17.79 -16.36 72.29
C LEU A 13 -16.69 -16.34 73.35
N VAL A 14 -16.87 -15.52 74.39
CA VAL A 14 -15.92 -15.38 75.50
C VAL A 14 -16.68 -15.65 76.81
N PRO A 15 -16.12 -16.40 77.77
CA PRO A 15 -16.76 -16.64 79.07
C PRO A 15 -17.11 -15.33 79.80
N THR A 16 -18.24 -15.33 80.52
CA THR A 16 -18.70 -14.19 81.32
C THR A 16 -17.71 -13.82 82.41
N GLY A 17 -17.32 -12.54 82.48
CA GLY A 17 -16.35 -11.99 83.45
C GLY A 17 -15.06 -11.43 82.82
N LEU A 18 -14.78 -11.74 81.55
CA LEU A 18 -13.63 -11.20 80.80
C LEU A 18 -14.05 -10.03 79.90
N LYS A 19 -13.38 -8.88 80.03
CA LYS A 19 -13.55 -7.73 79.12
C LYS A 19 -12.54 -7.82 77.97
N VAL A 20 -12.99 -8.28 76.81
CA VAL A 20 -12.17 -8.26 75.58
C VAL A 20 -12.29 -6.88 74.92
N THR A 21 -11.22 -6.09 74.97
CA THR A 21 -11.14 -4.82 74.25
C THR A 21 -10.66 -5.07 72.83
N THR A 22 -11.56 -4.98 71.84
CA THR A 22 -11.18 -5.02 70.42
C THR A 22 -10.68 -3.65 69.97
N LYS A 23 -9.57 -3.62 69.23
CA LYS A 23 -9.07 -2.40 68.60
C LYS A 23 -9.55 -2.34 67.16
N GLN A 24 -10.30 -1.30 66.80
CA GLN A 24 -10.52 -0.97 65.39
C GLN A 24 -9.23 -0.40 64.80
N VAL A 25 -8.88 -0.87 63.60
CA VAL A 25 -7.64 -0.50 62.93
C VAL A 25 -8.01 0.16 61.61
N ASP A 26 -7.60 1.42 61.43
CA ASP A 26 -7.67 2.10 60.13
C ASP A 26 -6.62 1.48 59.21
N LEU A 27 -7.08 0.87 58.11
CA LEU A 27 -6.20 0.19 57.16
C LEU A 27 -5.28 1.18 56.44
N CYS A 28 -5.77 2.36 56.06
CA CYS A 28 -4.96 3.40 55.41
C CYS A 28 -3.87 3.93 56.35
N GLU A 29 -4.23 4.20 57.61
CA GLU A 29 -3.25 4.61 58.63
C GLU A 29 -2.23 3.50 58.89
N THR A 30 -2.67 2.24 58.89
CA THR A 30 -1.80 1.08 59.08
C THR A 30 -0.83 0.91 57.91
N VAL A 31 -1.30 1.06 56.67
CA VAL A 31 -0.45 1.06 55.47
C VAL A 31 0.62 2.14 55.56
N ARG A 32 0.25 3.37 55.94
CA ARG A 32 1.21 4.48 56.13
C ARG A 32 2.23 4.19 57.23
N LYS A 33 1.81 3.55 58.34
CA LYS A 33 2.72 3.14 59.43
C LYS A 33 3.69 2.05 58.99
N VAL A 34 3.23 1.09 58.18
CA VAL A 34 4.03 -0.04 57.72
C VAL A 34 5.01 0.34 56.62
N LEU A 35 4.58 1.15 55.65
CA LEU A 35 5.39 1.51 54.49
C LEU A 35 6.16 2.83 54.66
N GLY A 36 5.75 3.68 55.60
CA GLY A 36 6.11 5.09 55.64
C GLY A 36 5.12 5.92 54.83
N GLN A 37 4.92 7.19 55.21
CA GLN A 37 3.84 8.02 54.66
C GLN A 37 3.90 8.19 53.13
N PRO A 38 5.03 8.55 52.49
CA PRO A 38 5.06 8.71 51.03
C PRO A 38 4.73 7.42 50.26
N GLN A 39 5.30 6.29 50.68
CA GLN A 39 5.06 4.98 50.05
C GLN A 39 3.64 4.47 50.32
N GLY A 40 3.13 4.72 51.53
CA GLY A 40 1.78 4.36 51.93
C GLY A 40 0.71 5.11 51.13
N ASP A 41 0.89 6.42 50.92
CA ASP A 41 -0.04 7.22 50.11
C ASP A 41 -0.04 6.77 48.64
N THR A 42 1.13 6.48 48.07
CA THR A 42 1.24 5.90 46.71
C THR A 42 0.54 4.55 46.61
N PHE A 43 0.75 3.65 47.57
CA PHE A 43 0.07 2.35 47.58
C PHE A 43 -1.45 2.50 47.70
N ILE A 44 -1.94 3.35 48.60
CA ILE A 44 -3.39 3.56 48.77
C ILE A 44 -4.02 4.03 47.46
N LYS A 45 -3.40 5.00 46.78
CA LYS A 45 -3.88 5.51 45.49
C LYS A 45 -3.87 4.45 44.37
N SER A 46 -2.87 3.57 44.37
CA SER A 46 -2.69 2.52 43.35
C SER A 46 -3.31 1.17 43.73
N SER A 47 -3.93 1.06 44.90
CA SER A 47 -4.38 -0.20 45.49
C SER A 47 -5.35 -0.96 44.59
N ASP A 48 -6.32 -0.28 43.98
CA ASP A 48 -7.27 -0.90 43.05
C ASP A 48 -6.58 -1.45 41.80
N ALA A 49 -5.61 -0.72 41.24
CA ALA A 49 -4.85 -1.17 40.09
C ALA A 49 -4.04 -2.44 40.42
N ILE A 50 -3.30 -2.43 41.54
CA ILE A 50 -2.47 -3.54 42.00
C ILE A 50 -3.32 -4.76 42.38
N CYS A 51 -4.38 -4.55 43.16
CA CYS A 51 -5.13 -5.64 43.77
C CYS A 51 -6.29 -6.19 42.95
N LYS A 52 -6.80 -5.42 41.99
CA LYS A 52 -7.94 -5.83 41.17
C LYS A 52 -7.52 -5.95 39.71
N CYS A 53 -6.90 -4.91 39.16
CA CYS A 53 -6.75 -4.81 37.71
C CYS A 53 -5.60 -5.65 37.16
N PHE A 54 -4.43 -5.65 37.80
CA PHE A 54 -3.32 -6.56 37.46
C PHE A 54 -3.75 -8.05 37.50
N PRO A 55 -4.30 -8.58 38.61
CA PRO A 55 -4.73 -9.98 38.68
C PRO A 55 -5.86 -10.31 37.69
N ARG A 56 -6.78 -9.37 37.46
CA ARG A 56 -7.88 -9.60 36.51
C ARG A 56 -7.37 -9.70 35.08
N LEU A 57 -6.41 -8.87 34.68
CA LEU A 57 -5.81 -8.94 33.35
C LEU A 57 -5.05 -10.26 33.16
N GLU A 58 -4.32 -10.71 34.18
CA GLU A 58 -3.64 -12.01 34.20
C GLU A 58 -4.63 -13.19 34.04
N GLN A 59 -5.76 -13.14 34.74
CA GLN A 59 -6.83 -14.13 34.58
C GLN A 59 -7.39 -14.13 33.16
N LEU A 60 -7.68 -12.95 32.60
CA LEU A 60 -8.23 -12.83 31.24
C LEU A 60 -7.27 -13.37 30.19
N ASN A 61 -5.97 -13.22 30.36
CA ASN A 61 -4.94 -13.73 29.43
C ASN A 61 -5.05 -15.26 29.20
N THR A 62 -5.60 -16.01 30.16
CA THR A 62 -5.81 -17.45 30.01
C THR A 62 -7.05 -17.83 29.19
N THR A 63 -7.95 -16.88 28.92
CA THR A 63 -9.23 -17.11 28.24
C THR A 63 -9.10 -17.22 26.71
N ALA A 64 -10.03 -17.94 26.09
CA ALA A 64 -10.06 -18.08 24.63
C ALA A 64 -10.35 -16.75 23.92
N GLN A 65 -11.24 -15.93 24.48
CA GLN A 65 -11.64 -14.63 23.93
C GLN A 65 -10.47 -13.64 23.94
N PHE A 66 -9.65 -13.63 24.99
CA PHE A 66 -8.44 -12.80 25.04
C PHE A 66 -7.45 -13.19 23.94
N LYS A 67 -7.17 -14.49 23.78
CA LYS A 67 -6.32 -15.01 22.70
C LYS A 67 -6.89 -14.71 21.32
N SER A 68 -8.23 -14.75 21.18
CA SER A 68 -8.94 -14.41 19.95
C SER A 68 -8.78 -12.94 19.57
N LEU A 69 -8.78 -12.03 20.55
CA LEU A 69 -8.48 -10.61 20.33
C LEU A 69 -7.02 -10.40 19.89
N SER A 70 -6.04 -11.09 20.49
CA SER A 70 -4.62 -11.04 20.05
C SER A 70 -4.43 -11.53 18.60
N GLN A 71 -5.35 -12.35 18.09
CA GLN A 71 -5.36 -12.81 16.70
C GLN A 71 -6.09 -11.84 15.76
N GLY A 72 -6.69 -10.78 16.30
CA GLY A 72 -7.41 -9.77 15.53
C GLY A 72 -8.86 -10.10 15.24
N ILE A 73 -9.49 -11.02 15.97
CA ILE A 73 -10.85 -11.45 15.69
C ILE A 73 -11.84 -10.49 16.36
N MET A 74 -12.62 -9.79 15.52
CA MET A 74 -13.69 -8.87 15.93
C MET A 74 -15.04 -9.59 15.85
N SER A 75 -15.35 -10.34 16.90
CA SER A 75 -16.61 -11.07 17.01
C SER A 75 -17.46 -10.54 18.17
N SER A 76 -18.78 -10.65 18.06
CA SER A 76 -19.69 -10.26 19.15
C SER A 76 -19.45 -11.04 20.44
N SER A 77 -18.92 -12.28 20.36
CA SER A 77 -18.49 -13.07 21.53
C SER A 77 -17.28 -12.48 22.26
N ASN A 78 -16.44 -11.68 21.58
CA ASN A 78 -15.28 -11.03 22.19
C ASN A 78 -15.64 -9.68 22.84
N GLY A 79 -16.82 -9.12 22.58
CA GLY A 79 -17.18 -7.76 22.99
C GLY A 79 -17.03 -7.50 24.50
N LYS A 80 -17.57 -8.38 25.35
CA LYS A 80 -17.45 -8.23 26.81
C LYS A 80 -16.00 -8.20 27.30
N VAL A 81 -15.13 -9.02 26.70
CA VAL A 81 -13.72 -9.08 27.07
C VAL A 81 -12.98 -7.84 26.54
N ALA A 82 -13.32 -7.35 25.35
CA ALA A 82 -12.76 -6.10 24.81
C ALA A 82 -13.12 -4.88 25.69
N ASP A 83 -14.38 -4.75 26.11
CA ASP A 83 -14.84 -3.69 27.02
C ASP A 83 -14.14 -3.77 28.38
N GLU A 84 -13.96 -4.99 28.90
CA GLU A 84 -13.29 -5.22 30.17
C GLU A 84 -11.79 -4.87 30.07
N ILE A 85 -11.11 -5.22 28.98
CA ILE A 85 -9.70 -4.85 28.75
C ILE A 85 -9.53 -3.33 28.73
N LEU A 86 -10.43 -2.60 28.04
CA LEU A 86 -10.40 -1.13 28.03
C LEU A 86 -10.56 -0.57 29.45
N SER A 87 -11.51 -1.12 30.21
CA SER A 87 -11.74 -0.72 31.61
C SER A 87 -10.53 -1.01 32.52
N LEU A 88 -9.86 -2.14 32.30
CA LEU A 88 -8.63 -2.51 33.03
C LEU A 88 -7.46 -1.59 32.67
N ASN A 89 -7.32 -1.18 31.41
CA ASN A 89 -6.32 -0.18 31.01
C ASN A 89 -6.54 1.15 31.76
N THR A 90 -7.77 1.66 31.75
CA THR A 90 -8.13 2.89 32.49
C THR A 90 -7.87 2.73 33.99
N CYS A 91 -8.17 1.57 34.57
CA CYS A 91 -7.87 1.30 35.98
C CYS A 91 -6.36 1.36 36.28
N LEU A 92 -5.54 0.73 35.45
CA LEU A 92 -4.08 0.72 35.61
C LEU A 92 -3.49 2.12 35.47
N GLN A 93 -3.92 2.88 34.45
CA GLN A 93 -3.50 4.27 34.24
C GLN A 93 -3.89 5.18 35.41
N ASN A 94 -5.11 5.05 35.93
CA ASN A 94 -5.56 5.80 37.12
C ASN A 94 -4.74 5.45 38.37
N GLY A 95 -4.25 4.21 38.45
CA GLY A 95 -3.32 3.74 39.48
C GLY A 95 -1.88 4.21 39.30
N GLY A 96 -1.55 4.91 38.21
CA GLY A 96 -0.20 5.39 37.90
C GLY A 96 0.69 4.36 37.19
N PHE A 97 0.10 3.34 36.56
CA PHE A 97 0.82 2.36 35.76
C PHE A 97 0.60 2.62 34.28
N ASP A 98 1.66 3.09 33.62
CA ASP A 98 1.59 3.38 32.20
C ASP A 98 1.48 2.10 31.36
N LEU A 99 0.83 2.25 30.21
CA LEU A 99 0.82 1.23 29.18
C LEU A 99 2.08 1.38 28.34
N GLN A 100 2.86 0.32 28.28
CA GLN A 100 4.07 0.20 27.47
C GLN A 100 3.79 -0.72 26.29
N ASP A 101 4.52 -0.50 25.20
CA ASP A 101 4.48 -1.37 24.03
C ASP A 101 5.84 -1.42 23.33
N ASN A 102 6.00 -2.38 22.42
CA ASN A 102 7.19 -2.47 21.56
C ASN A 102 6.89 -2.01 20.12
N TRP A 103 5.98 -1.04 19.94
CA TRP A 103 5.55 -0.56 18.63
C TRP A 103 6.72 -0.04 17.77
N ASN A 104 7.62 0.75 18.36
CA ASN A 104 8.77 1.32 17.64
C ASN A 104 9.74 0.24 17.11
N GLU A 105 9.99 -0.80 17.91
CA GLU A 105 10.84 -1.94 17.54
C GLU A 105 10.22 -2.69 16.36
N VAL A 106 8.93 -3.03 16.47
CA VAL A 106 8.19 -3.74 15.43
C VAL A 106 8.09 -2.91 14.16
N LYS A 107 7.79 -1.60 14.26
CA LYS A 107 7.77 -0.69 13.12
C LYS A 107 9.14 -0.55 12.44
N GLY A 108 10.23 -0.57 13.21
CA GLY A 108 11.59 -0.60 12.69
C GLY A 108 11.89 -1.83 11.83
N SER A 109 11.30 -2.99 12.17
CA SER A 109 11.54 -4.26 11.45
C SER A 109 10.85 -4.37 10.08
N ILE A 110 9.93 -3.46 9.77
CA ILE A 110 9.08 -3.48 8.55
C ILE A 110 9.25 -2.25 7.68
N GLN A 111 10.38 -1.55 7.84
CA GLN A 111 10.72 -0.36 7.07
C GLN A 111 10.79 -0.64 5.56
N SER A 112 10.60 0.43 4.79
CA SER A 112 10.80 0.43 3.34
C SER A 112 12.22 0.02 2.96
N GLY A 113 12.37 -0.67 1.85
CA GLY A 113 13.66 -1.04 1.26
C GLY A 113 13.89 -0.36 -0.09
N PRO A 114 15.04 -0.63 -0.75
CA PRO A 114 15.34 -0.06 -2.07
C PRO A 114 14.28 -0.39 -3.13
N ASP A 115 13.73 -1.60 -3.07
CA ASP A 115 12.80 -2.12 -4.07
C ASP A 115 11.34 -2.12 -3.60
N PHE A 116 11.02 -1.60 -2.42
CA PHE A 116 9.64 -1.57 -1.94
C PHE A 116 9.41 -0.47 -0.91
N SER A 117 8.20 0.09 -0.95
CA SER A 117 7.69 1.00 0.08
C SER A 117 6.73 0.26 0.99
N THR A 118 6.86 0.46 2.31
CA THR A 118 5.92 -0.02 3.31
C THR A 118 5.31 1.19 4.00
N SER A 119 3.98 1.30 4.00
CA SER A 119 3.27 2.38 4.67
C SER A 119 2.22 1.82 5.63
N GLN A 120 2.18 2.40 6.82
CA GLN A 120 1.16 2.08 7.82
C GLN A 120 -0.20 2.57 7.32
N VAL A 121 -1.23 1.79 7.61
CA VAL A 121 -2.61 2.09 7.19
C VAL A 121 -3.51 2.33 8.39
N PHE A 122 -3.46 1.43 9.38
CA PHE A 122 -4.27 1.52 10.59
C PHE A 122 -3.54 0.87 11.75
N ASP A 123 -3.99 1.17 12.96
CA ASP A 123 -3.52 0.58 14.22
C ASP A 123 -4.74 0.15 15.04
N MET A 124 -4.66 -1.01 15.67
CA MET A 124 -5.72 -1.65 16.45
C MET A 124 -5.23 -1.83 17.87
N ASP A 125 -5.87 -1.11 18.78
CA ASP A 125 -5.59 -1.09 20.20
C ASP A 125 -6.84 -1.46 21.04
N GLU A 126 -6.65 -1.48 22.36
CA GLU A 126 -7.71 -1.75 23.33
C GLU A 126 -8.88 -0.76 23.30
N SER A 127 -8.68 0.43 22.71
CA SER A 127 -9.75 1.43 22.53
C SER A 127 -10.55 1.23 21.25
N THR A 128 -9.94 0.57 20.26
CA THR A 128 -10.48 0.39 18.91
C THR A 128 -11.31 -0.87 18.77
N TYR A 129 -10.82 -2.00 19.29
CA TYR A 129 -11.54 -3.28 19.27
C TYR A 129 -12.98 -3.20 19.80
N PRO A 130 -13.26 -2.66 21.00
CA PRO A 130 -14.63 -2.62 21.52
C PRO A 130 -15.58 -1.82 20.62
N LYS A 131 -15.10 -0.72 20.02
CA LYS A 131 -15.88 0.11 19.09
C LYS A 131 -16.27 -0.65 17.83
N LEU A 132 -15.30 -1.28 17.15
CA LEU A 132 -15.59 -2.05 15.93
C LEU A 132 -16.42 -3.30 16.21
N ILE A 133 -16.24 -3.95 17.37
CA ILE A 133 -17.09 -5.09 17.77
C ILE A 133 -18.52 -4.61 18.04
N ALA A 134 -18.71 -3.44 18.67
CA ALA A 134 -20.02 -2.85 18.88
C ALA A 134 -20.71 -2.52 17.56
N ASP A 135 -19.98 -1.99 16.58
CA ASP A 135 -20.47 -1.73 15.22
C ASP A 135 -20.96 -3.02 14.54
N ILE A 136 -20.13 -4.08 14.55
CA ILE A 136 -20.49 -5.40 14.00
C ILE A 136 -21.75 -5.94 14.69
N LYS A 137 -21.80 -5.88 16.02
CA LYS A 137 -22.94 -6.36 16.80
C LYS A 137 -24.22 -5.56 16.49
N SER A 138 -24.11 -4.24 16.38
CA SER A 138 -25.22 -3.35 16.02
C SER A 138 -25.79 -3.70 14.65
N CYS A 139 -24.94 -4.00 13.66
CA CYS A 139 -25.37 -4.44 12.34
C CYS A 139 -26.00 -5.84 12.34
N GLN A 140 -25.49 -6.78 13.13
CA GLN A 140 -26.09 -8.11 13.31
C GLN A 140 -27.50 -8.03 13.93
N GLN A 141 -27.78 -6.99 14.72
CA GLN A 141 -29.09 -6.72 15.33
C GLN A 141 -30.04 -5.93 14.43
N GLY A 142 -29.62 -5.57 13.21
CA GLY A 142 -30.44 -4.84 12.23
C GLY A 142 -30.48 -3.32 12.43
N VAL A 143 -29.81 -2.77 13.45
CA VAL A 143 -29.73 -1.31 13.70
C VAL A 143 -28.70 -0.68 12.76
N CYS A 144 -27.45 -1.12 12.88
CA CYS A 144 -26.32 -0.71 12.04
C CYS A 144 -26.16 0.82 11.89
N ASP A 145 -25.79 1.48 12.99
CA ASP A 145 -25.61 2.93 13.06
C ASP A 145 -24.49 3.41 12.11
N SER A 146 -24.88 4.01 10.99
CA SER A 146 -23.96 4.45 9.95
C SER A 146 -23.05 5.59 10.42
N ALA A 147 -23.54 6.49 11.26
CA ALA A 147 -22.76 7.63 11.74
C ALA A 147 -21.63 7.16 12.65
N LEU A 148 -21.94 6.26 13.58
CA LEU A 148 -20.97 5.69 14.51
C LEU A 148 -19.91 4.85 13.77
N ILE A 149 -20.34 4.02 12.81
CA ILE A 149 -19.42 3.22 11.98
C ILE A 149 -18.46 4.13 11.21
N THR A 150 -18.96 5.17 10.55
CA THR A 150 -18.12 6.11 9.80
C THR A 150 -17.13 6.83 10.73
N GLU A 151 -17.54 7.26 11.91
CA GLU A 151 -16.65 7.88 12.90
C GLU A 151 -15.54 6.93 13.36
N ASN A 152 -15.90 5.69 13.70
CA ASN A 152 -14.93 4.69 14.15
C ASN A 152 -13.91 4.37 13.04
N ILE A 153 -14.36 4.19 11.79
CA ILE A 153 -13.47 4.00 10.63
C ILE A 153 -12.48 5.18 10.48
N LYS A 154 -12.97 6.41 10.57
CA LYS A 154 -12.10 7.62 10.46
C LYS A 154 -10.98 7.59 11.50
N ASN A 155 -11.30 7.20 12.73
CA ASN A 155 -10.32 7.08 13.80
C ASN A 155 -9.29 5.98 13.54
N VAL A 156 -9.74 4.79 13.09
CA VAL A 156 -8.86 3.65 12.77
C VAL A 156 -7.88 3.98 11.65
N PHE A 157 -8.35 4.67 10.61
CA PHE A 157 -7.56 4.99 9.43
C PHE A 157 -6.83 6.34 9.52
N ARG A 158 -6.65 6.91 10.71
CA ARG A 158 -5.98 8.21 10.88
C ARG A 158 -4.56 8.24 10.28
N ALA A 159 -3.84 7.12 10.35
CA ALA A 159 -2.49 6.97 9.82
C ALA A 159 -2.41 6.65 8.31
N SER A 160 -3.54 6.39 7.64
CA SER A 160 -3.56 5.89 6.25
C SER A 160 -3.13 6.91 5.17
N GLY A 161 -2.84 8.15 5.55
CA GLY A 161 -2.45 9.20 4.60
C GLY A 161 -1.19 8.87 3.81
N GLU A 162 -0.19 8.26 4.45
CA GLU A 162 1.05 7.85 3.78
C GLU A 162 0.78 6.77 2.72
N ALA A 163 0.01 5.73 3.09
CA ALA A 163 -0.36 4.66 2.17
C ALA A 163 -1.19 5.17 0.97
N ASP A 164 -2.14 6.09 1.19
CA ASP A 164 -2.90 6.73 0.11
C ASP A 164 -1.99 7.54 -0.82
N GLY A 165 -1.02 8.27 -0.25
CA GLY A 165 0.00 8.99 -1.00
C GLY A 165 0.83 8.07 -1.89
N SER A 166 1.33 6.96 -1.36
CA SER A 166 2.12 5.97 -2.11
C SER A 166 1.30 5.30 -3.24
N LEU A 167 0.04 4.96 -2.98
CA LEU A 167 -0.86 4.41 -3.99
C LEU A 167 -1.17 5.43 -5.11
N LYS A 168 -1.49 6.68 -4.75
CA LYS A 168 -1.70 7.77 -5.71
C LYS A 168 -0.45 8.08 -6.51
N GLY A 169 0.71 8.12 -5.88
CA GLY A 169 2.00 8.31 -6.56
C GLY A 169 2.25 7.27 -7.65
N THR A 170 1.87 6.01 -7.40
CA THR A 170 1.93 4.97 -8.42
C THR A 170 0.95 5.22 -9.57
N LEU A 171 -0.30 5.57 -9.27
CA LEU A 171 -1.30 5.90 -10.29
C LEU A 171 -0.89 7.11 -11.13
N TYR A 172 -0.37 8.19 -10.54
CA TYR A 172 0.12 9.35 -11.27
C TYR A 172 1.28 9.02 -12.20
N ARG A 173 2.23 8.18 -11.75
CA ARG A 173 3.32 7.71 -12.61
C ARG A 173 2.80 6.93 -13.81
N TRP A 174 1.87 6.00 -13.60
CA TRP A 174 1.24 5.27 -14.71
C TRP A 174 0.45 6.20 -15.62
N GLN A 175 -0.31 7.14 -15.08
CA GLN A 175 -1.08 8.10 -15.87
C GLN A 175 -0.17 8.91 -16.80
N ALA A 176 0.95 9.40 -16.29
CA ALA A 176 1.92 10.16 -17.07
C ALA A 176 2.52 9.32 -18.20
N MET A 177 3.00 8.11 -17.90
CA MET A 177 3.54 7.20 -18.92
C MET A 177 2.50 6.83 -19.98
N LEU A 178 1.29 6.44 -19.57
CA LEU A 178 0.21 6.06 -20.49
C LEU A 178 -0.26 7.21 -21.37
N SER A 179 -0.33 8.43 -20.81
CA SER A 179 -0.68 9.63 -21.58
C SER A 179 0.40 9.95 -22.61
N SER A 180 1.68 9.82 -22.24
CA SER A 180 2.81 10.01 -23.15
C SER A 180 2.78 9.00 -24.32
N ILE A 181 2.56 7.72 -24.01
CA ILE A 181 2.42 6.66 -25.02
C ILE A 181 1.25 6.96 -25.96
N LYS A 182 0.12 7.44 -25.42
CA LYS A 182 -1.05 7.82 -26.23
C LYS A 182 -0.74 8.97 -27.18
N THR A 183 -0.04 10.00 -26.71
CA THR A 183 0.37 11.14 -27.55
C THR A 183 1.30 10.68 -28.67
N ASP A 184 2.40 9.99 -28.35
CA ASP A 184 3.37 9.55 -29.36
C ASP A 184 2.75 8.56 -30.36
N SER A 185 1.87 7.66 -29.89
CA SER A 185 1.13 6.77 -30.79
C SER A 185 0.17 7.53 -31.72
N THR A 186 -0.42 8.62 -31.25
CA THR A 186 -1.32 9.46 -32.07
C THR A 186 -0.51 10.23 -33.12
N ASP A 187 0.59 10.85 -32.72
CA ASP A 187 1.47 11.60 -33.62
C ASP A 187 2.06 10.69 -34.69
N LEU A 188 2.45 9.47 -34.30
CA LEU A 188 2.92 8.45 -35.23
C LEU A 188 1.82 8.07 -36.22
N ASN A 189 0.59 7.78 -35.76
CA ASN A 189 -0.54 7.48 -36.64
C ASN A 189 -0.90 8.64 -37.61
N GLN A 190 -0.59 9.89 -37.26
CA GLN A 190 -0.75 11.04 -38.16
C GLN A 190 0.42 11.20 -39.14
N LEU A 191 1.60 10.69 -38.79
CA LEU A 191 2.80 10.73 -39.63
C LEU A 191 2.77 9.65 -40.73
N LEU A 192 2.28 8.45 -40.41
CA LEU A 192 2.29 7.31 -41.32
C LEU A 192 1.56 7.57 -42.67
N PRO A 193 0.37 8.22 -42.70
CA PRO A 193 -0.28 8.58 -43.96
C PRO A 193 0.54 9.56 -44.81
N LYS A 194 1.38 10.41 -44.20
CA LYS A 194 2.25 11.34 -44.95
C LYS A 194 3.38 10.60 -45.65
N LEU A 195 3.94 9.57 -45.00
CA LEU A 195 4.91 8.67 -45.64
C LEU A 195 4.26 7.90 -46.79
N MET A 196 3.03 7.42 -46.62
CA MET A 196 2.29 6.76 -47.69
C MET A 196 1.98 7.69 -48.86
N SER A 197 1.61 8.96 -48.59
CA SER A 197 1.41 9.94 -49.66
C SER A 197 2.67 10.18 -50.47
N PHE A 198 3.86 10.17 -49.84
CA PHE A 198 5.12 10.22 -50.57
C PHE A 198 5.30 8.96 -51.43
N VAL A 199 5.07 7.77 -50.85
CA VAL A 199 5.21 6.49 -51.57
C VAL A 199 4.33 6.49 -52.81
N ASP A 200 3.07 6.92 -52.69
CA ASP A 200 2.13 6.98 -53.81
C ASP A 200 2.64 7.92 -54.92
N SER A 201 3.16 9.10 -54.57
CA SER A 201 3.74 10.03 -55.56
C SER A 201 5.03 9.49 -56.20
N ALA A 202 5.96 8.97 -55.39
CA ALA A 202 7.25 8.48 -55.85
C ALA A 202 7.10 7.22 -56.72
N GLN A 203 6.15 6.33 -56.38
CA GLN A 203 5.87 5.12 -57.16
C GLN A 203 5.38 5.47 -58.57
N VAL A 204 4.47 6.44 -58.72
CA VAL A 204 3.98 6.88 -60.04
C VAL A 204 5.12 7.40 -60.91
N HIS A 205 5.96 8.29 -60.37
CA HIS A 205 7.11 8.81 -61.11
C HIS A 205 8.14 7.73 -61.43
N PHE A 206 8.37 6.79 -60.51
CA PHE A 206 9.29 5.67 -60.73
C PHE A 206 8.81 4.74 -61.84
N GLU A 207 7.52 4.39 -61.87
CA GLU A 207 6.92 3.55 -62.91
C GLU A 207 6.99 4.24 -64.29
N GLU A 208 6.66 5.53 -64.37
CA GLU A 208 6.80 6.31 -65.61
C GLU A 208 8.24 6.31 -66.13
N ILE A 209 9.24 6.47 -65.25
CA ILE A 209 10.66 6.46 -65.63
C ILE A 209 11.06 5.06 -66.10
N ASN A 210 10.63 4.01 -65.40
CA ASN A 210 10.97 2.64 -65.75
C ASN A 210 10.38 2.22 -67.11
N ASP A 211 9.16 2.65 -67.41
CA ASP A 211 8.51 2.42 -68.72
C ASP A 211 9.30 3.11 -69.84
N MET A 212 9.65 4.39 -69.69
CA MET A 212 10.48 5.10 -70.68
C MET A 212 11.88 4.49 -70.82
N CYS A 213 12.53 4.10 -69.71
CA CYS A 213 13.83 3.42 -69.76
C CYS A 213 13.74 2.15 -70.62
N THR A 214 12.63 1.41 -70.50
CA THR A 214 12.36 0.19 -71.26
C THR A 214 12.05 0.49 -72.72
N GLU A 215 11.17 1.46 -73.01
CA GLU A 215 10.78 1.84 -74.37
C GLU A 215 11.95 2.40 -75.19
N LEU A 216 12.81 3.19 -74.55
CA LEU A 216 13.96 3.86 -75.18
C LEU A 216 15.25 3.02 -75.16
N ASP A 217 15.21 1.81 -74.58
CA ASP A 217 16.38 0.97 -74.30
C ASP A 217 17.52 1.74 -73.59
N SER A 218 17.14 2.69 -72.72
CA SER A 218 18.02 3.63 -72.03
C SER A 218 18.28 3.20 -70.57
N CYS A 219 18.92 4.05 -69.76
CA CYS A 219 19.14 3.81 -68.32
C CYS A 219 20.06 2.62 -67.94
N LYS A 220 20.88 2.12 -68.87
CA LYS A 220 21.85 1.02 -68.62
C LYS A 220 23.17 1.46 -68.01
N GLY A 221 23.36 2.78 -67.85
CA GLY A 221 24.53 3.35 -67.20
C GLY A 221 24.61 2.94 -65.73
N ALA A 222 25.83 2.91 -65.18
CA ALA A 222 26.06 2.42 -63.83
C ALA A 222 25.42 3.34 -62.78
N HIS A 223 25.49 4.66 -62.98
CA HIS A 223 24.95 5.65 -62.05
C HIS A 223 23.43 5.74 -62.14
N VAL A 224 22.86 5.69 -63.35
CA VAL A 224 21.39 5.66 -63.55
C VAL A 224 20.80 4.37 -62.93
N SER A 225 21.44 3.22 -63.16
CA SER A 225 20.99 1.94 -62.59
C SER A 225 21.08 1.93 -61.06
N GLU A 226 22.18 2.43 -60.48
CA GLU A 226 22.33 2.53 -59.03
C GLU A 226 21.29 3.47 -58.42
N PHE A 227 21.03 4.61 -59.06
CA PHE A 227 20.02 5.57 -58.61
C PHE A 227 18.63 4.94 -58.59
N LEU A 228 18.20 4.33 -59.69
CA LEU A 228 16.88 3.69 -59.79
C LEU A 228 16.72 2.56 -58.78
N GLN A 229 17.74 1.71 -58.62
CA GLN A 229 17.71 0.62 -57.63
C GLN A 229 17.58 1.14 -56.20
N LYS A 230 18.30 2.22 -55.84
CA LYS A 230 18.18 2.84 -54.52
C LYS A 230 16.83 3.52 -54.33
N VAL A 231 16.26 4.15 -55.35
CA VAL A 231 14.91 4.72 -55.28
C VAL A 231 13.88 3.61 -55.04
N GLU A 232 13.93 2.52 -55.80
CA GLU A 232 13.02 1.38 -55.64
C GLU A 232 13.09 0.82 -54.20
N SER A 233 14.31 0.58 -53.70
CA SER A 233 14.54 0.13 -52.32
C SER A 233 13.96 1.11 -51.31
N ASN A 234 14.20 2.42 -51.51
CA ASN A 234 13.70 3.45 -50.61
C ASN A 234 12.17 3.54 -50.62
N ILE A 235 11.52 3.44 -51.78
CA ILE A 235 10.06 3.42 -51.89
C ILE A 235 9.50 2.19 -51.16
N ALA A 236 10.07 1.01 -51.39
CA ALA A 236 9.64 -0.23 -50.73
C ALA A 236 9.80 -0.16 -49.20
N ALA A 237 10.94 0.34 -48.71
CA ALA A 237 11.22 0.51 -47.29
C ALA A 237 10.30 1.58 -46.65
N THR A 238 10.09 2.71 -47.33
CA THR A 238 9.17 3.76 -46.88
C THR A 238 7.73 3.26 -46.85
N LYS A 239 7.33 2.43 -47.82
CA LYS A 239 6.02 1.77 -47.84
C LYS A 239 5.85 0.85 -46.63
N TYR A 240 6.84 -0.01 -46.34
CA TYR A 240 6.80 -0.85 -45.14
C TYR A 240 6.60 0.01 -43.88
N LEU A 241 7.39 1.08 -43.72
CA LEU A 241 7.30 1.99 -42.59
C LEU A 241 5.95 2.72 -42.52
N GLY A 242 5.43 3.21 -43.65
CA GLY A 242 4.13 3.87 -43.76
C GLY A 242 2.95 2.93 -43.48
N THR A 243 3.14 1.62 -43.66
CA THR A 243 2.15 0.60 -43.32
C THR A 243 2.25 0.07 -41.89
N LEU A 244 3.17 0.56 -41.06
CA LEU A 244 3.31 0.15 -39.66
C LEU A 244 2.02 0.38 -38.89
N ARG A 245 1.22 -0.67 -38.75
CA ARG A 245 -0.01 -0.59 -37.96
C ARG A 245 0.31 -0.93 -36.53
N PHE A 246 0.35 0.09 -35.68
CA PHE A 246 0.04 -0.13 -34.27
C PHE A 246 -1.36 -0.73 -34.22
N THR A 247 -1.56 -1.73 -33.36
CA THR A 247 -2.83 -2.47 -33.29
C THR A 247 -3.99 -1.48 -33.31
N SER A 248 -5.01 -1.70 -34.16
CA SER A 248 -6.16 -0.78 -34.25
C SER A 248 -6.87 -0.60 -32.90
N THR A 249 -6.63 -1.53 -31.99
CA THR A 249 -7.12 -1.54 -30.61
C THR A 249 -6.25 -0.74 -29.63
N LEU A 250 -5.03 -0.30 -29.98
CA LEU A 250 -4.10 0.36 -29.05
C LEU A 250 -4.69 1.64 -28.46
N ALA A 251 -5.22 2.53 -29.31
CA ALA A 251 -5.85 3.77 -28.86
C ALA A 251 -6.98 3.50 -27.86
N SER A 252 -7.91 2.62 -28.22
CA SER A 252 -9.01 2.21 -27.33
C SER A 252 -8.52 1.51 -26.05
N THR A 253 -7.40 0.79 -26.11
CA THR A 253 -6.80 0.11 -24.97
C THR A 253 -6.20 1.12 -23.99
N LEU A 254 -5.44 2.09 -24.50
CA LEU A 254 -4.87 3.17 -23.70
C LEU A 254 -5.97 4.02 -23.06
N ASP A 255 -7.01 4.37 -23.81
CA ASP A 255 -8.16 5.13 -23.28
C ASP A 255 -8.85 4.41 -22.13
N ASN A 256 -9.11 3.11 -22.29
CA ASN A 256 -9.75 2.31 -21.25
C ASN A 256 -8.88 2.20 -19.98
N ILE A 257 -7.57 2.00 -20.13
CA ILE A 257 -6.65 1.90 -18.99
C ILE A 257 -6.49 3.28 -18.32
N LEU A 258 -6.31 4.36 -19.09
CA LEU A 258 -6.23 5.72 -18.58
C LEU A 258 -7.49 6.12 -17.80
N LYS A 259 -8.67 5.81 -18.34
CA LYS A 259 -9.95 6.05 -17.66
C LYS A 259 -9.98 5.34 -16.30
N ARG A 260 -9.59 4.06 -16.25
CA ARG A 260 -9.55 3.31 -14.99
C ARG A 260 -8.51 3.84 -14.00
N VAL A 261 -7.37 4.34 -14.48
CA VAL A 261 -6.38 5.01 -13.64
C VAL A 261 -6.96 6.30 -13.05
N GLN A 262 -7.67 7.10 -13.86
CA GLN A 262 -8.34 8.32 -13.40
C GLN A 262 -9.46 8.02 -12.40
N GLU A 263 -10.29 7.00 -12.67
CA GLU A 263 -11.32 6.52 -11.74
C GLU A 263 -10.67 6.09 -10.41
N ALA A 264 -9.56 5.35 -10.46
CA ALA A 264 -8.84 4.92 -9.26
C ALA A 264 -8.23 6.09 -8.47
N LEU A 265 -7.77 7.14 -9.15
CA LEU A 265 -7.30 8.38 -8.51
C LEU A 265 -8.43 9.12 -7.78
N GLY A 266 -9.64 9.08 -8.34
CA GLY A 266 -10.85 9.68 -7.76
C GLY A 266 -11.45 8.89 -6.59
N LEU A 267 -11.03 7.64 -6.35
CA LEU A 267 -11.51 6.86 -5.22
C LEU A 267 -11.13 7.53 -3.88
N PRO A 268 -11.99 7.41 -2.86
CA PRO A 268 -11.66 7.93 -1.53
C PRO A 268 -10.48 7.16 -0.91
N ARG A 269 -9.94 7.69 0.18
CA ARG A 269 -8.84 7.05 0.92
C ARG A 269 -9.27 5.69 1.48
N TYR A 270 -10.44 5.68 2.12
CA TYR A 270 -11.17 4.51 2.57
C TYR A 270 -12.65 4.71 2.27
N LEU A 271 -13.41 3.62 2.23
CA LEU A 271 -14.86 3.67 2.09
C LEU A 271 -15.47 4.32 3.33
N GLU A 272 -16.47 5.17 3.11
CA GLU A 272 -17.29 5.80 4.14
C GLU A 272 -18.77 5.48 3.88
N ASP A 273 -19.62 5.85 4.83
CA ASP A 273 -21.08 5.85 4.71
C ASP A 273 -21.64 4.49 4.25
N ASP A 274 -22.61 4.49 3.34
CA ASP A 274 -23.32 3.29 2.88
C ASP A 274 -22.38 2.19 2.36
N ALA A 275 -21.28 2.57 1.70
CA ALA A 275 -20.32 1.61 1.16
C ALA A 275 -19.54 0.89 2.26
N ALA A 276 -19.13 1.61 3.31
CA ALA A 276 -18.51 1.02 4.48
C ALA A 276 -19.50 0.17 5.27
N VAL A 277 -20.67 0.74 5.56
CA VAL A 277 -21.77 0.09 6.31
C VAL A 277 -22.21 -1.21 5.63
N ALA A 278 -22.24 -1.25 4.30
CA ALA A 278 -22.55 -2.47 3.55
C ALA A 278 -21.60 -3.63 3.87
N LEU A 279 -20.30 -3.37 4.12
CA LEU A 279 -19.34 -4.41 4.52
C LEU A 279 -19.63 -4.95 5.93
N PHE A 280 -20.07 -4.10 6.85
CA PHE A 280 -20.48 -4.52 8.20
C PHE A 280 -21.80 -5.32 8.14
N LYS A 281 -22.82 -4.81 7.42
CA LYS A 281 -24.11 -5.51 7.21
C LYS A 281 -23.95 -6.87 6.57
N SER A 282 -23.09 -6.98 5.56
CA SER A 282 -22.82 -8.24 4.85
C SER A 282 -21.80 -9.15 5.57
N ASN A 283 -21.43 -8.82 6.82
CA ASN A 283 -20.54 -9.62 7.65
C ASN A 283 -19.18 -9.89 6.96
N LYS A 284 -18.67 -8.88 6.23
CA LYS A 284 -17.38 -8.93 5.54
C LYS A 284 -16.22 -8.43 6.39
N ILE A 285 -16.50 -7.72 7.49
CA ILE A 285 -15.52 -7.28 8.49
C ILE A 285 -15.64 -8.19 9.72
N LYS A 286 -14.68 -9.11 9.90
CA LYS A 286 -14.62 -10.04 11.05
C LYS A 286 -13.28 -10.06 11.75
N THR A 287 -12.23 -9.69 11.02
CA THR A 287 -10.86 -9.68 11.50
C THR A 287 -10.19 -8.37 11.16
N THR A 288 -9.12 -8.02 11.88
CA THR A 288 -8.31 -6.84 11.57
C THR A 288 -7.81 -6.84 10.11
N LYS A 289 -7.51 -8.01 9.54
CA LYS A 289 -7.15 -8.14 8.12
C LYS A 289 -8.27 -7.72 7.18
N ASP A 290 -9.53 -7.90 7.57
CA ASP A 290 -10.68 -7.50 6.74
C ASP A 290 -10.80 -5.98 6.59
N LEU A 291 -10.18 -5.19 7.46
CA LEU A 291 -10.19 -3.73 7.36
C LEU A 291 -9.54 -3.23 6.06
N PHE A 292 -8.62 -3.99 5.45
CA PHE A 292 -8.11 -3.65 4.11
C PHE A 292 -9.21 -3.63 3.04
N GLN A 293 -10.35 -4.29 3.28
CA GLN A 293 -11.50 -4.23 2.37
C GLN A 293 -12.13 -2.84 2.26
N LEU A 294 -11.93 -1.99 3.27
CA LEU A 294 -12.35 -0.59 3.28
C LEU A 294 -11.43 0.30 2.45
N LEU A 295 -10.34 -0.21 1.85
CA LEU A 295 -9.41 0.59 1.04
C LEU A 295 -9.65 0.31 -0.44
N PRO A 296 -10.44 1.14 -1.13
CA PRO A 296 -10.90 0.83 -2.49
C PRO A 296 -9.75 0.83 -3.51
N LYS A 297 -8.70 1.66 -3.31
CA LYS A 297 -7.55 1.72 -4.20
C LYS A 297 -6.79 0.39 -4.26
N ILE A 298 -6.56 -0.26 -3.13
CA ILE A 298 -5.83 -1.55 -3.08
C ILE A 298 -6.49 -2.59 -4.01
N LYS A 299 -7.81 -2.67 -3.98
CA LYS A 299 -8.59 -3.61 -4.81
C LYS A 299 -8.53 -3.27 -6.31
N THR A 300 -8.27 -2.02 -6.66
CA THR A 300 -8.37 -1.51 -8.03
C THR A 300 -7.03 -1.51 -8.77
N LEU A 301 -5.90 -1.29 -8.07
CA LEU A 301 -4.59 -1.18 -8.70
C LEU A 301 -4.08 -2.50 -9.30
N GLN A 302 -4.29 -3.65 -8.64
CA GLN A 302 -3.84 -4.95 -9.15
C GLN A 302 -4.47 -5.29 -10.52
N PRO A 303 -5.80 -5.17 -10.72
CA PRO A 303 -6.41 -5.32 -12.04
C PRO A 303 -5.88 -4.35 -13.11
N ILE A 304 -5.54 -3.11 -12.75
CA ILE A 304 -4.99 -2.13 -13.70
C ILE A 304 -3.58 -2.55 -14.13
N SER A 305 -2.72 -2.90 -13.18
CA SER A 305 -1.37 -3.41 -13.46
C SER A 305 -1.40 -4.64 -14.37
N LYS A 306 -2.30 -5.59 -14.10
CA LYS A 306 -2.48 -6.78 -14.95
C LYS A 306 -2.83 -6.42 -16.40
N ASP A 307 -3.74 -5.46 -16.60
CA ASP A 307 -4.13 -5.03 -17.94
C ASP A 307 -3.00 -4.33 -18.68
N ILE A 308 -2.23 -3.48 -17.99
CA ILE A 308 -1.03 -2.87 -18.58
C ILE A 308 -0.05 -3.97 -19.01
N ARG A 309 0.22 -4.94 -18.13
CA ARG A 309 1.16 -6.04 -18.39
C ARG A 309 0.73 -6.92 -19.56
N THR A 310 -0.56 -7.23 -19.67
CA THR A 310 -1.06 -8.19 -20.66
C THR A 310 -1.37 -7.56 -22.01
N ARG A 311 -1.77 -6.28 -22.04
CA ARG A 311 -2.25 -5.63 -23.25
C ARG A 311 -1.27 -4.63 -23.86
N LEU A 312 -0.39 -4.05 -23.05
CA LEU A 312 0.53 -3.00 -23.50
C LEU A 312 1.97 -3.46 -23.61
N VAL A 313 2.47 -4.28 -22.67
CA VAL A 313 3.87 -4.76 -22.69
C VAL A 313 4.24 -5.52 -23.97
N PRO A 314 3.39 -6.39 -24.57
CA PRO A 314 3.73 -7.08 -25.82
C PRO A 314 4.05 -6.14 -27.00
N ILE A 315 3.59 -4.88 -26.95
CA ILE A 315 3.86 -3.89 -28.00
C ILE A 315 5.32 -3.45 -27.99
N GLN A 316 6.00 -3.58 -26.84
CA GLN A 316 7.42 -3.26 -26.69
C GLN A 316 8.30 -4.07 -27.66
N GLU A 317 7.94 -5.32 -27.95
CA GLU A 317 8.74 -6.21 -28.80
C GLU A 317 8.75 -5.76 -30.28
N PHE A 318 7.76 -4.97 -30.71
CA PHE A 318 7.65 -4.49 -32.09
C PHE A 318 8.49 -3.24 -32.36
N LEU A 319 8.90 -2.50 -31.33
CA LEU A 319 9.50 -1.17 -31.50
C LEU A 319 10.97 -1.20 -31.97
N PRO A 320 11.88 -2.03 -31.41
CA PRO A 320 13.30 -1.97 -31.74
C PRO A 320 13.59 -2.21 -33.22
N ASN A 321 13.03 -3.28 -33.79
CA ASN A 321 13.27 -3.64 -35.19
C ASN A 321 12.79 -2.54 -36.16
N ASN A 322 11.63 -1.94 -35.87
CA ASN A 322 11.08 -0.87 -36.69
C ASN A 322 11.88 0.42 -36.57
N GLN A 323 12.42 0.74 -35.39
CA GLN A 323 13.30 1.88 -35.22
C GLN A 323 14.62 1.69 -35.98
N THR A 324 15.26 0.52 -35.86
CA THR A 324 16.48 0.20 -36.61
C THR A 324 16.24 0.26 -38.11
N PHE A 325 15.12 -0.28 -38.59
CA PHE A 325 14.76 -0.23 -40.00
C PHE A 325 14.52 1.21 -40.49
N ALA A 326 13.86 2.05 -39.69
CA ALA A 326 13.68 3.47 -40.01
C ALA A 326 15.02 4.23 -40.10
N ILE A 327 15.96 3.95 -39.19
CA ILE A 327 17.32 4.53 -39.23
C ILE A 327 18.08 4.09 -40.49
N SER A 328 18.02 2.80 -40.83
CA SER A 328 18.66 2.27 -42.05
C SER A 328 18.06 2.90 -43.30
N THR A 329 16.73 2.97 -43.39
CA THR A 329 16.01 3.58 -44.53
C THR A 329 16.40 5.05 -44.70
N TYR A 330 16.49 5.79 -43.60
CA TYR A 330 16.94 7.17 -43.61
C TYR A 330 18.40 7.31 -44.08
N THR A 331 19.29 6.41 -43.64
CA THR A 331 20.70 6.41 -44.06
C THR A 331 20.84 6.11 -45.55
N GLU A 332 20.11 5.13 -46.08
CA GLU A 332 20.06 4.82 -47.51
C GLU A 332 19.53 6.00 -48.33
N GLN A 333 18.52 6.71 -47.82
CA GLN A 333 18.01 7.93 -48.45
C GLN A 333 19.09 9.01 -48.56
N GLN A 334 19.89 9.24 -47.51
CA GLN A 334 20.99 10.21 -47.57
C GLN A 334 22.07 9.81 -48.58
N GLN A 335 22.35 8.51 -48.70
CA GLN A 335 23.28 8.00 -49.70
C GLN A 335 22.76 8.22 -51.12
N LEU A 336 21.46 8.00 -51.37
CA LEU A 336 20.80 8.31 -52.65
C LEU A 336 20.95 9.79 -53.00
N LEU A 337 20.70 10.68 -52.05
CA LEU A 337 20.85 12.14 -52.24
C LEU A 337 22.31 12.58 -52.42
N SER A 338 23.28 11.72 -52.09
CA SER A 338 24.72 11.98 -52.26
C SER A 338 25.26 11.57 -53.62
N ILE A 339 24.48 10.86 -54.46
CA ILE A 339 24.90 10.53 -55.83
C ILE A 339 25.02 11.83 -56.63
N PRO A 340 26.17 12.12 -57.27
CA PRO A 340 26.31 13.31 -58.11
C PRO A 340 25.34 13.24 -59.29
N PHE A 341 24.42 14.21 -59.40
CA PHE A 341 23.44 14.19 -60.50
C PHE A 341 24.10 14.35 -61.87
N GLN A 342 25.27 15.02 -61.91
CA GLN A 342 26.05 15.22 -63.13
C GLN A 342 26.46 13.90 -63.79
N ASP A 343 26.73 12.86 -63.00
CA ASP A 343 27.11 11.54 -63.55
C ASP A 343 25.90 10.85 -64.19
N ILE A 344 24.69 11.08 -63.65
CA ILE A 344 23.42 10.62 -64.22
C ILE A 344 23.12 11.39 -65.52
N GLU A 345 23.29 12.71 -65.54
CA GLU A 345 23.12 13.54 -66.73
C GLU A 345 24.06 13.11 -67.87
N GLN A 346 25.33 12.83 -67.55
CA GLN A 346 26.32 12.37 -68.53
C GLN A 346 25.96 11.02 -69.16
N GLU A 347 25.44 10.07 -68.37
CA GLU A 347 25.02 8.75 -68.87
C GLU A 347 23.77 8.82 -69.77
N LEU A 348 22.92 9.84 -69.60
CA LEU A 348 21.66 10.02 -70.34
C LEU A 348 21.78 10.92 -71.57
N GLY A 349 22.88 11.69 -71.70
CA GLY A 349 23.17 12.51 -72.87
C GLY A 349 22.10 13.59 -73.11
N GLU A 350 21.50 13.59 -74.30
CA GLU A 350 20.51 14.61 -74.71
C GLU A 350 19.05 14.26 -74.32
N ASN A 351 18.81 13.20 -73.55
CA ASN A 351 17.45 12.80 -73.15
C ASN A 351 16.92 13.67 -71.99
N GLN A 352 16.60 14.92 -72.31
CA GLN A 352 16.19 15.93 -71.33
C GLN A 352 14.91 15.54 -70.57
N GLU A 353 13.96 14.87 -71.23
CA GLU A 353 12.72 14.42 -70.57
C GLU A 353 13.00 13.43 -69.44
N LEU A 354 13.90 12.48 -69.66
CA LEU A 354 14.30 11.51 -68.65
C LEU A 354 15.11 12.15 -67.51
N ILE A 355 15.99 13.10 -67.84
CA ILE A 355 16.75 13.89 -66.87
C ILE A 355 15.80 14.70 -65.96
N ASP A 356 14.81 15.38 -66.53
CA ASP A 356 13.84 16.19 -65.79
C ASP A 356 12.98 15.33 -64.84
N LYS A 357 12.55 14.14 -65.30
CA LYS A 357 11.79 13.20 -64.46
C LYS A 357 12.63 12.58 -63.34
N LEU A 358 13.88 12.19 -63.61
CA LEU A 358 14.80 11.71 -62.57
C LEU A 358 15.12 12.81 -61.54
N SER A 359 15.25 14.05 -62.00
CA SER A 359 15.44 15.22 -61.12
C SER A 359 14.22 15.42 -60.22
N THR A 360 13.02 15.35 -60.80
CA THR A 360 11.75 15.42 -60.04
C THR A 360 11.66 14.32 -58.97
N LEU A 361 12.03 13.09 -59.32
CA LEU A 361 12.04 11.97 -58.39
C LEU A 361 13.06 12.18 -57.26
N ARG A 362 14.25 12.72 -57.57
CA ARG A 362 15.25 13.11 -56.57
C ARG A 362 14.74 14.22 -55.66
N GLU A 363 14.07 15.24 -56.21
CA GLU A 363 13.46 16.32 -55.42
C GLU A 363 12.37 15.79 -54.48
N LEU A 364 11.55 14.83 -54.91
CA LEU A 364 10.58 14.17 -54.04
C LEU A 364 11.26 13.46 -52.87
N VAL A 365 12.36 12.75 -53.12
CA VAL A 365 13.16 12.12 -52.06
C VAL A 365 13.77 13.18 -51.13
N SER A 366 14.25 14.30 -51.66
CA SER A 366 14.76 15.43 -50.86
C SER A 366 13.66 16.06 -49.99
N ASN A 367 12.46 16.24 -50.53
CA ASN A 367 11.33 16.86 -49.83
C ASN A 367 10.91 16.08 -48.57
N ILE A 368 11.00 14.75 -48.54
CA ILE A 368 10.78 13.99 -47.31
C ILE A 368 11.80 14.35 -46.23
N ASN A 369 13.07 14.48 -46.64
CA ASN A 369 14.17 14.81 -45.74
C ASN A 369 13.98 16.21 -45.15
N ASP A 370 13.59 17.17 -46.00
CA ASP A 370 13.33 18.56 -45.60
C ASP A 370 12.08 18.68 -44.69
N GLN A 371 11.06 17.86 -44.93
CA GLN A 371 9.90 17.74 -44.03
C GLN A 371 10.20 16.97 -42.74
N PHE A 372 11.42 16.46 -42.58
CA PHE A 372 11.91 15.74 -41.41
C PHE A 372 11.04 14.52 -41.06
N LEU A 373 10.37 13.88 -42.04
CA LEU A 373 9.41 12.81 -41.75
C LEU A 373 10.09 11.59 -41.11
N PHE A 374 11.25 11.18 -41.62
CA PHE A 374 12.05 10.10 -41.02
C PHE A 374 12.60 10.48 -39.65
N GLY A 375 13.09 11.70 -39.48
CA GLY A 375 13.56 12.19 -38.18
C GLY A 375 12.47 12.13 -37.11
N ARG A 376 11.25 12.56 -37.46
CA ARG A 376 10.06 12.42 -36.58
C ARG A 376 9.71 10.96 -36.31
N LEU A 377 9.70 10.12 -37.34
CA LEU A 377 9.40 8.69 -37.21
C LEU A 377 10.36 8.00 -36.23
N ILE A 378 11.67 8.20 -36.43
CA ILE A 378 12.73 7.65 -35.59
C ILE A 378 12.59 8.15 -34.15
N SER A 379 12.29 9.44 -33.98
CA SER A 379 12.07 10.06 -32.66
C SER A 379 10.88 9.45 -31.93
N HIS A 380 9.70 9.36 -32.56
CA HIS A 380 8.51 8.77 -31.94
C HIS A 380 8.69 7.29 -31.63
N LEU A 381 9.31 6.50 -32.52
CA LEU A 381 9.62 5.09 -32.26
C LEU A 381 10.57 4.93 -31.07
N GLY A 382 11.62 5.76 -30.99
CA GLY A 382 12.55 5.76 -29.85
C GLY A 382 11.90 6.20 -28.54
N SER A 383 11.05 7.22 -28.58
CA SER A 383 10.27 7.69 -27.42
C SER A 383 9.35 6.60 -26.90
N LEU A 384 8.55 5.98 -27.78
CA LEU A 384 7.68 4.85 -27.43
C LEU A 384 8.50 3.70 -26.82
N MET A 385 9.65 3.36 -27.41
CA MET A 385 10.51 2.29 -26.89
C MET A 385 10.96 2.57 -25.44
N GLY A 386 11.41 3.80 -25.16
CA GLY A 386 11.79 4.21 -23.81
C GLY A 386 10.62 4.18 -22.82
N GLN A 387 9.46 4.71 -23.23
CA GLN A 387 8.26 4.77 -22.40
C GLN A 387 7.70 3.38 -22.07
N PHE A 388 7.60 2.49 -23.06
CA PHE A 388 7.15 1.11 -22.83
C PHE A 388 8.14 0.34 -21.96
N SER A 389 9.45 0.56 -22.11
CA SER A 389 10.46 -0.05 -21.24
C SER A 389 10.28 0.38 -19.78
N GLY A 390 10.15 1.68 -19.52
CA GLY A 390 9.91 2.22 -18.18
C GLY A 390 8.58 1.75 -17.57
N LEU A 391 7.51 1.71 -18.37
CA LEU A 391 6.21 1.20 -17.94
C LEU A 391 6.26 -0.30 -17.62
N SER A 392 6.91 -1.09 -18.49
CA SER A 392 7.10 -2.53 -18.31
C SER A 392 7.87 -2.84 -17.03
N GLU A 393 8.96 -2.11 -16.75
CA GLU A 393 9.71 -2.29 -15.52
C GLU A 393 8.85 -1.98 -14.28
N THR A 394 8.16 -0.83 -14.29
CA THR A 394 7.32 -0.39 -13.18
C THR A 394 6.19 -1.39 -12.90
N VAL A 395 5.57 -1.93 -13.95
CA VAL A 395 4.42 -2.84 -13.83
C VAL A 395 4.83 -4.28 -13.57
N ARG A 396 5.99 -4.73 -14.08
CA ARG A 396 6.50 -6.10 -13.87
C ARG A 396 6.78 -6.38 -12.40
N LYS A 397 7.37 -5.39 -11.71
CA LYS A 397 7.67 -5.46 -10.26
C LYS A 397 6.44 -5.14 -9.41
N PHE A 398 5.42 -4.51 -10.00
CA PHE A 398 4.26 -4.05 -9.27
C PHE A 398 3.55 -5.17 -8.50
N THR A 399 3.62 -5.08 -7.18
CA THR A 399 2.78 -5.89 -6.29
C THR A 399 2.25 -5.02 -5.17
N ILE A 400 1.06 -5.38 -4.68
CA ILE A 400 0.52 -4.84 -3.44
C ILE A 400 0.32 -6.00 -2.48
N GLU A 401 1.02 -5.98 -1.36
CA GLU A 401 0.83 -6.90 -0.24
C GLU A 401 0.20 -6.15 0.93
N THR A 402 -0.86 -6.72 1.50
CA THR A 402 -1.44 -6.24 2.76
C THR A 402 -0.95 -7.13 3.90
N LYS A 403 -0.34 -6.55 4.94
CA LYS A 403 0.21 -7.29 6.08
C LYS A 403 -0.39 -6.80 7.39
N ILE A 404 -0.62 -7.74 8.30
CA ILE A 404 -0.90 -7.45 9.71
C ILE A 404 0.33 -7.84 10.50
N VAL A 405 0.78 -6.94 11.36
CA VAL A 405 1.89 -7.19 12.28
C VAL A 405 1.39 -7.01 13.70
N ASN A 406 1.71 -7.97 14.56
CA ASN A 406 1.36 -7.94 15.97
C ASN A 406 2.49 -7.29 16.76
N TYR A 407 2.15 -6.51 17.78
CA TYR A 407 3.09 -5.99 18.74
C TYR A 407 2.50 -6.09 20.16
N LYS A 408 3.38 -6.28 21.14
CA LYS A 408 3.00 -6.52 22.53
C LYS A 408 2.68 -5.20 23.20
N ALA A 409 1.69 -5.23 24.09
CA ALA A 409 1.40 -4.16 25.02
C ALA A 409 1.32 -4.74 26.44
N TRP A 410 1.88 -4.03 27.42
CA TRP A 410 1.93 -4.47 28.80
C TRP A 410 1.98 -3.29 29.77
N SER A 411 1.53 -3.52 31.00
CA SER A 411 1.83 -2.64 32.13
C SER A 411 2.75 -3.35 33.10
N LYS A 412 3.71 -2.60 33.65
CA LYS A 412 4.69 -3.12 34.60
C LYS A 412 4.39 -2.63 36.01
N LEU A 413 4.27 -3.57 36.93
CA LEU A 413 4.39 -3.33 38.36
C LEU A 413 5.86 -3.52 38.73
N PRO A 414 6.61 -2.44 39.05
CA PRO A 414 7.99 -2.60 39.50
C PRO A 414 8.02 -3.33 40.84
N ALA A 415 9.17 -3.98 41.13
CA ALA A 415 9.41 -4.54 42.44
C ALA A 415 9.24 -3.44 43.50
N THR A 416 8.27 -3.60 44.39
CA THR A 416 7.84 -2.54 45.30
C THR A 416 7.51 -3.08 46.67
N ALA A 417 7.63 -2.23 47.68
CA ALA A 417 7.22 -2.58 49.01
C ALA A 417 5.70 -2.48 49.16
N MET A 418 5.09 -3.54 49.69
CA MET A 418 3.65 -3.64 49.90
C MET A 418 3.31 -3.94 51.35
N PRO A 419 2.08 -3.57 51.80
CA PRO A 419 1.61 -3.93 53.11
C PRO A 419 1.11 -5.37 53.07
N CYS A 420 1.89 -6.30 53.61
CA CYS A 420 1.47 -7.69 53.78
C CYS A 420 0.80 -7.89 55.13
N SER A 421 -0.05 -8.92 55.21
CA SER A 421 -0.62 -9.38 56.48
C SER A 421 -0.23 -10.83 56.74
N ARG A 422 -0.03 -11.18 58.01
CA ARG A 422 0.08 -12.56 58.49
C ARG A 422 -0.75 -12.75 59.74
N GLN A 423 -1.27 -13.94 59.94
CA GLN A 423 -1.96 -14.29 61.18
C GLN A 423 -0.93 -14.51 62.30
N LYS A 424 -1.09 -13.81 63.41
CA LYS A 424 -0.27 -14.00 64.61
C LYS A 424 -1.15 -14.52 65.74
N SER A 425 -0.69 -15.56 66.41
CA SER A 425 -1.36 -16.11 67.58
C SER A 425 -0.82 -15.47 68.86
N LYS A 426 -1.69 -15.06 69.77
CA LYS A 426 -1.33 -14.75 71.16
C LYS A 426 -2.17 -15.57 72.11
N THR A 427 -1.49 -16.25 73.03
CA THR A 427 -2.13 -16.98 74.11
C THR A 427 -2.37 -16.02 75.26
N TYR A 428 -3.62 -15.89 75.68
CA TYR A 428 -3.98 -15.12 76.87
C TYR A 428 -4.18 -16.08 78.02
N LYS A 429 -3.51 -15.84 79.14
CA LYS A 429 -3.63 -16.63 80.37
C LYS A 429 -3.93 -15.72 81.54
N ASP A 430 -5.04 -15.97 82.24
CA ASP A 430 -5.37 -15.31 83.49
C ASP A 430 -6.30 -16.21 84.32
N SER A 431 -6.02 -16.36 85.63
CA SER A 431 -6.92 -17.01 86.60
C SER A 431 -7.56 -18.34 86.14
N GLY A 432 -6.78 -19.23 85.52
CA GLY A 432 -7.23 -20.54 85.02
C GLY A 432 -7.77 -20.54 83.58
N PHE A 433 -8.02 -19.37 82.99
CA PHE A 433 -8.36 -19.21 81.57
C PHE A 433 -7.12 -19.29 80.68
N LYS A 434 -7.17 -20.04 79.58
CA LYS A 434 -6.13 -20.11 78.54
C LYS A 434 -6.78 -20.23 77.16
N GLU A 435 -6.70 -19.16 76.38
CA GLU A 435 -7.23 -19.15 75.00
C GLU A 435 -6.23 -18.57 74.00
N VAL A 436 -6.31 -19.05 72.76
CA VAL A 436 -5.46 -18.60 71.66
C VAL A 436 -6.28 -17.71 70.72
N PHE A 437 -5.84 -16.45 70.60
CA PHE A 437 -6.44 -15.49 69.69
C PHE A 437 -5.51 -15.30 68.49
N LEU A 438 -6.10 -15.38 67.30
CA LEU A 438 -5.45 -15.03 66.04
C LEU A 438 -5.82 -13.58 65.72
N TYR A 439 -4.83 -12.79 65.32
CA TYR A 439 -5.03 -11.43 64.86
C TYR A 439 -4.09 -11.13 63.68
N PRO A 440 -4.50 -10.25 62.75
CA PRO A 440 -3.65 -9.83 61.66
C PRO A 440 -2.51 -8.95 62.18
N GLU A 441 -1.29 -9.30 61.80
CA GLU A 441 -0.12 -8.43 61.92
C GLU A 441 0.27 -7.96 60.53
N TYR A 442 0.34 -6.64 60.34
CA TYR A 442 0.75 -6.02 59.08
C TYR A 442 2.24 -5.71 59.10
N PHE A 443 2.93 -6.04 58.02
CA PHE A 443 4.36 -5.82 57.89
C PHE A 443 4.72 -5.47 56.45
N LYS A 444 5.88 -4.83 56.29
CA LYS A 444 6.42 -4.46 54.98
C LYS A 444 7.00 -5.70 54.32
N CYS A 445 6.49 -6.06 53.15
CA CYS A 445 7.03 -7.13 52.32
C CYS A 445 7.48 -6.55 50.98
N MET A 446 8.48 -7.18 50.36
CA MET A 446 8.81 -6.89 48.97
C MET A 446 7.99 -7.79 48.08
N VAL A 447 7.35 -7.18 47.10
CA VAL A 447 6.64 -7.88 46.03
C VAL A 447 7.47 -7.76 44.77
N ASP A 448 7.73 -8.91 44.14
CA ASP A 448 8.49 -8.98 42.90
C ASP A 448 7.79 -8.22 41.78
N GLU A 449 8.57 -7.91 40.75
CA GLU A 449 7.99 -7.28 39.56
C GLU A 449 6.91 -8.19 38.93
N ALA A 450 5.84 -7.55 38.45
CA ALA A 450 4.79 -8.24 37.72
C ALA A 450 4.52 -7.53 36.40
N ILE A 451 4.22 -8.32 35.37
CA ILE A 451 3.86 -7.83 34.04
C ILE A 451 2.44 -8.27 33.76
N ALA A 452 1.55 -7.32 33.52
CA ALA A 452 0.22 -7.60 33.00
C ALA A 452 0.23 -7.36 31.48
N SER A 453 0.16 -8.44 30.72
CA SER A 453 0.08 -8.37 29.26
C SER A 453 -1.36 -8.10 28.82
N PHE A 454 -1.50 -7.21 27.85
CA PHE A 454 -2.73 -7.00 27.08
C PHE A 454 -2.77 -7.97 25.90
N PRO A 455 -3.92 -8.11 25.20
CA PRO A 455 -3.89 -8.79 23.91
C PRO A 455 -2.90 -8.11 22.99
N ASP A 456 -2.28 -8.88 22.09
CA ASP A 456 -1.38 -8.31 21.10
C ASP A 456 -2.16 -7.26 20.28
N ARG A 457 -1.60 -6.05 20.23
CA ARG A 457 -2.11 -5.00 19.36
C ARG A 457 -1.69 -5.30 17.93
N GLN A 458 -2.42 -4.74 16.97
CA GLN A 458 -2.23 -5.07 15.57
C GLN A 458 -2.15 -3.85 14.68
N MET A 459 -1.19 -3.86 13.77
CA MET A 459 -0.99 -2.76 12.84
C MET A 459 -1.08 -3.27 11.41
N GLY A 460 -1.87 -2.56 10.60
CA GLY A 460 -2.06 -2.85 9.18
C GLY A 460 -1.08 -2.07 8.32
N PHE A 461 -0.42 -2.77 7.40
CA PHE A 461 0.51 -2.19 6.43
C PHE A 461 0.14 -2.56 5.00
N VAL A 462 0.47 -1.65 4.10
CA VAL A 462 0.54 -1.91 2.67
C VAL A 462 1.99 -1.85 2.24
N ARG A 463 2.43 -2.88 1.54
CA ARG A 463 3.73 -2.93 0.86
C ARG A 463 3.51 -2.85 -0.63
N ILE A 464 4.19 -1.91 -1.28
CA ILE A 464 4.17 -1.71 -2.73
C ILE A 464 5.60 -1.92 -3.25
N THR A 465 5.75 -2.85 -4.19
CA THR A 465 6.99 -3.09 -4.94
C THR A 465 6.84 -2.58 -6.36
#